data_AF-A0AAV8XFJ5-F1
#
_entry.id   AF-A0AAV8XFJ5-F1
#
_cell.length_a   1.000
_cell.length_b   1.000
_cell.length_c   1.000
_cell.angle_alpha   90.00
_cell.angle_beta   90.00
_cell.angle_gamma   90.00
#
_symmetry.space_group_name_H-M   'P 1'
#
loop_
_entity.id
_entity.type
_entity.pdbx_description
1 polymer ?
#
loop_
_entity_poly.entity_id
_entity_poly.type
_entity_poly.pdbx_seq_one_letter_code
_entity_poly.pdbx_strand_id
1 'polypeptide(L)'
;MKLIPLDQISLTAVTPDITTTSDTIKSYAPLKRNCYFPNEKSLKYFKVYAQQNCQIECKTNYTLNKCGCVNFYMPSKFIVI
;
A
#
# COMPACT_ATOMS: atom_id res chain seq x y z
N MET A 1 -6.98 -21.90 0.88
CA MET A 1 -5.62 -21.79 0.32
C MET A 1 -5.58 -22.62 -0.95
N LYS A 2 -5.43 -21.99 -2.12
CA LYS A 2 -5.36 -22.70 -3.40
C LYS A 2 -3.88 -22.98 -3.67
N LEU A 3 -3.50 -24.25 -3.65
CA LEU A 3 -2.13 -24.67 -3.94
C LEU A 3 -1.90 -24.56 -5.45
N ILE A 4 -0.76 -24.00 -5.84
CA ILE A 4 -0.30 -23.99 -7.23
C ILE A 4 0.64 -25.19 -7.39
N PRO A 5 0.21 -26.27 -8.05
CA PRO A 5 1.04 -27.45 -8.24
C PRO A 5 2.20 -27.19 -9.22
N LEU A 6 3.34 -27.82 -8.96
CA LEU A 6 4.45 -27.88 -9.91
C LEU A 6 4.09 -28.84 -11.06
N ASP A 7 4.63 -28.59 -12.25
CA ASP A 7 4.44 -29.39 -13.48
C ASP A 7 2.98 -29.59 -13.94
N GLN A 8 2.10 -28.65 -13.60
CA GLN A 8 0.71 -28.64 -14.04
C GLN A 8 0.28 -27.25 -14.54
N ILE A 9 -0.65 -27.24 -15.49
CA ILE A 9 -1.26 -26.00 -15.99
C ILE A 9 -2.44 -25.63 -15.08
N SER A 10 -2.37 -24.46 -14.47
CA SER A 10 -3.46 -23.90 -13.66
C SER A 10 -4.16 -22.76 -14.41
N LEU A 11 -5.44 -22.94 -14.71
CA LEU A 11 -6.27 -21.89 -15.29
C LEU A 11 -7.01 -21.15 -14.15
N THR A 12 -6.70 -19.86 -13.99
CA THR A 12 -7.32 -19.01 -12.97
C THR A 12 -7.98 -17.80 -13.63
N ALA A 13 -9.30 -17.68 -13.44
CA ALA A 13 -10.03 -16.48 -13.80
C ALA A 13 -9.91 -15.45 -12.67
N VAL A 14 -9.61 -14.20 -13.04
CA VAL A 14 -9.55 -13.07 -12.11
C VAL A 14 -10.78 -12.21 -12.33
N THR A 15 -11.61 -12.06 -11.30
CA THR A 15 -12.77 -11.16 -11.32
C THR A 15 -12.50 -10.03 -10.32
N PRO A 16 -12.44 -8.77 -10.77
CA PRO A 16 -12.22 -7.65 -9.87
C PRO A 16 -13.49 -7.38 -9.06
N ASP A 17 -13.32 -7.15 -7.76
CA ASP A 17 -14.34 -6.57 -6.89
C ASP A 17 -13.93 -5.12 -6.58
N ILE A 18 -14.81 -4.18 -6.92
CA ILE A 18 -14.51 -2.74 -6.87
C ILE A 18 -15.56 -2.07 -6.00
N THR A 19 -15.13 -1.60 -4.84
CA THR A 19 -15.95 -0.70 -4.02
C THR A 19 -15.67 0.75 -4.42
N THR A 20 -16.70 1.44 -4.91
CA THR A 20 -16.62 2.88 -5.22
C THR A 20 -17.40 3.70 -4.20
N THR A 21 -17.14 5.00 -4.17
CA THR A 21 -17.82 5.96 -3.31
C THR A 21 -18.52 6.99 -4.18
N SER A 22 -19.67 7.50 -3.74
CA SER A 22 -20.40 8.54 -4.47
C SER A 22 -19.57 9.82 -4.61
N ASP A 23 -19.78 10.56 -5.70
CA ASP A 23 -19.02 11.80 -5.95
C ASP A 23 -19.31 12.89 -4.91
N THR A 24 -20.51 12.88 -4.33
CA THR A 24 -20.87 13.74 -3.20
C THR A 24 -19.96 13.52 -1.99
N ILE A 25 -19.71 12.26 -1.62
CA ILE A 25 -18.81 11.93 -0.49
C ILE A 25 -17.35 12.20 -0.88
N LYS A 26 -16.97 12.02 -2.15
CA LYS A 26 -15.62 12.36 -2.62
C LYS A 26 -15.27 13.83 -2.42
N SER A 27 -16.25 14.72 -2.51
CA SER A 27 -16.07 16.17 -2.30
C SER A 27 -15.73 16.54 -0.85
N TYR A 28 -15.98 15.64 0.12
CA TYR A 28 -15.76 15.96 1.53
C TYR A 28 -14.27 15.99 1.81
N ALA A 29 -13.80 17.01 2.55
CA ALA A 29 -12.40 17.12 2.91
C ALA A 29 -11.90 15.86 3.66
N PRO A 30 -10.67 15.37 3.40
CA PRO A 30 -10.12 14.17 4.05
C PRO A 30 -10.18 14.23 5.58
N LEU A 31 -9.96 15.42 6.16
CA LEU A 31 -10.00 15.63 7.60
C LEU A 31 -11.37 15.29 8.21
N LYS A 32 -12.47 15.59 7.51
CA LYS A 32 -13.83 15.26 7.97
C LYS A 32 -14.13 13.76 7.84
N ARG A 33 -13.54 13.08 6.85
CA ARG A 33 -13.71 11.64 6.60
C ARG A 33 -12.76 10.77 7.43
N ASN A 34 -11.69 11.36 7.96
CA ASN A 34 -10.60 10.68 8.66
C ASN A 34 -9.95 9.54 7.85
N CYS A 35 -10.03 9.63 6.51
CA CYS A 35 -9.42 8.70 5.57
C CYS A 35 -9.05 9.43 4.26
N TYR A 36 -8.18 8.82 3.46
CA TYR A 36 -7.67 9.39 2.21
C TYR A 36 -8.04 8.51 1.01
N PHE A 37 -8.40 9.15 -0.10
CA PHE A 37 -8.46 8.51 -1.40
C PHE A 37 -7.05 8.35 -2.00
N PRO A 38 -6.89 7.45 -3.00
CA PRO A 38 -5.61 7.15 -3.65
C PRO A 38 -4.76 8.36 -4.07
N ASN A 39 -5.40 9.46 -4.44
CA ASN A 39 -4.81 10.70 -4.96
C ASN A 39 -4.74 11.85 -3.94
N GLU A 40 -5.21 11.65 -2.70
CA GLU A 40 -5.28 12.72 -1.69
C GLU A 40 -4.04 12.80 -0.80
N LYS A 41 -3.24 11.73 -0.76
CA LYS A 41 -2.04 11.67 0.07
C LYS A 41 -0.86 11.14 -0.74
N SER A 42 0.19 11.94 -0.83
CA SER A 42 1.46 11.50 -1.40
C SER A 42 2.23 10.69 -0.36
N LEU A 43 2.83 9.59 -0.81
CA LEU A 43 3.66 8.68 -0.04
C LEU A 43 5.11 8.79 -0.58
N LYS A 44 6.13 8.68 0.28
CA LYS A 44 7.53 8.93 -0.14
C LYS A 44 8.05 7.87 -1.10
N TYR A 45 7.57 6.63 -0.96
CA TYR A 45 8.06 5.46 -1.70
C TYR A 45 7.00 4.83 -2.62
N PHE A 46 5.74 5.26 -2.51
CA PHE A 46 4.64 4.70 -3.29
C PHE A 46 3.92 5.81 -4.05
N LYS A 47 3.57 5.56 -5.32
CA LYS A 47 2.89 6.56 -6.16
C LYS A 47 1.42 6.76 -5.77
N VAL A 48 0.79 5.73 -5.21
CA VAL A 48 -0.65 5.70 -4.93
C VAL A 48 -0.86 5.41 -3.46
N TYR A 49 -1.72 6.21 -2.82
CA TYR A 49 -2.12 5.94 -1.45
C TYR A 49 -2.90 4.63 -1.36
N ALA A 50 -2.41 3.74 -0.51
CA ALA A 50 -3.13 2.62 0.04
C ALA A 50 -2.79 2.55 1.54
N GLN A 51 -3.72 2.04 2.35
CA GLN A 51 -3.52 1.97 3.79
C GLN A 51 -2.24 1.18 4.14
N GLN A 52 -2.03 0.04 3.49
CA GLN A 52 -0.85 -0.80 3.68
C GLN A 52 0.45 -0.08 3.33
N ASN A 53 0.47 0.64 2.20
CA ASN A 53 1.62 1.44 1.77
C ASN A 53 1.97 2.51 2.81
N CYS A 54 0.96 3.20 3.37
CA CYS A 54 1.18 4.19 4.41
C CYS A 54 1.73 3.57 5.71
N GLN A 55 1.22 2.39 6.09
CA GLN A 55 1.66 1.69 7.31
C GLN A 55 3.10 1.20 7.21
N ILE A 56 3.47 0.58 6.08
CA ILE A 56 4.85 0.12 5.89
C ILE A 56 5.82 1.30 5.82
N GLU A 57 5.42 2.43 5.24
CA GLU A 57 6.22 3.65 5.25
C GLU A 57 6.45 4.19 6.67
N CYS A 58 5.37 4.29 7.45
CA CYS A 58 5.42 4.76 8.83
C CYS A 58 6.36 3.89 9.66
N LYS A 59 6.21 2.56 9.55
CA LYS A 59 7.07 1.60 10.23
C LYS A 59 8.54 1.73 9.79
N THR A 60 8.77 1.95 8.50
CA THR A 60 10.12 2.12 7.95
C THR A 60 10.79 3.39 8.46
N ASN A 61 10.08 4.52 8.42
CA ASN A 61 10.58 5.79 8.95
C ASN A 61 10.88 5.69 10.45
N TYR A 62 9.99 5.06 11.22
CA TYR A 62 10.23 4.81 12.65
C TYR A 62 11.48 3.95 12.88
N THR A 63 11.59 2.83 12.17
CA THR A 63 12.72 1.90 12.31
C THR A 63 14.05 2.57 11.95
N LEU A 64 14.10 3.30 10.84
CA LEU A 64 15.29 4.05 10.43
C LEU A 64 15.69 5.10 11.47
N ASN A 65 14.73 5.87 11.99
CA ASN A 65 15.01 6.90 12.99
C ASN A 65 15.49 6.33 14.34
N LYS A 66 15.04 5.12 14.71
CA LYS A 66 15.39 4.50 15.99
C LYS A 66 16.65 3.64 15.91
N CYS A 67 16.83 2.91 14.82
CA CYS A 67 17.87 1.89 14.68
C CYS A 67 19.00 2.29 13.73
N GLY A 68 18.79 3.31 12.89
CA GLY A 68 19.75 3.70 11.84
C GLY A 68 19.76 2.79 10.60
N CYS A 69 18.89 1.77 10.56
CA CYS A 69 18.77 0.82 9.44
C CYS A 69 17.31 0.43 9.19
N VAL A 70 17.06 -0.27 8.08
CA VAL A 70 15.75 -0.81 7.68
C VAL A 70 15.87 -2.28 7.29
N ASN A 71 14.76 -3.01 7.30
CA ASN A 71 14.73 -4.41 6.88
C ASN A 71 14.66 -4.53 5.34
N PHE A 72 15.04 -5.67 4.75
CA PHE A 72 15.13 -5.87 3.30
C PHE A 72 13.79 -5.62 2.55
N TYR A 73 12.66 -5.89 3.19
CA TYR A 73 11.33 -5.69 2.61
C TYR A 73 10.80 -4.26 2.79
N MET A 74 11.48 -3.44 3.60
CA MET A 74 11.04 -2.08 3.88
C MET A 74 11.43 -1.14 2.72
N PRO A 75 10.52 -0.23 2.31
CA PRO A 75 10.79 0.68 1.22
C PRO A 75 11.92 1.67 1.55
N SER A 76 13.01 1.65 0.78
CA SER A 76 14.13 2.57 0.95
C SER A 76 14.65 3.06 -0.41
N LYS A 77 15.22 4.28 -0.45
CA LYS A 77 15.76 4.87 -1.69
C LYS A 77 17.17 4.36 -2.01
N PHE A 78 17.77 3.62 -1.09
CA PHE A 78 19.12 3.10 -1.19
C PHE A 78 19.08 1.63 -0.84
N ILE A 79 19.58 0.81 -1.76
CA ILE A 79 19.97 -0.57 -1.50
C ILE A 79 20.77 -0.55 -0.18
N VAL A 80 20.30 -1.29 0.82
CA VAL A 80 21.10 -1.60 1.99
C VAL A 80 22.31 -2.39 1.47
N ILE A 81 23.50 -1.82 1.69
CA ILE A 81 24.81 -2.38 1.32
C ILE A 81 24.96 -3.77 1.96
#